data_AF-A0A375J2G8-F1
#
_entry.id   AF-A0A375J2G8-F1
#
_cell.length_a   1.000
_cell.length_b   1.000
_cell.length_c   1.000
_cell.angle_alpha   90.00
_cell.angle_beta   90.00
_cell.angle_gamma   90.00
#
_symmetry.space_group_name_H-M   'P 1'
#
loop_
_entity.id
_entity.type
_entity.pdbx_description
1 polymer ?
#
loop_
_entity_poly.entity_id
_entity_poly.type
_entity_poly.pdbx_seq_one_letter_code
_entity_poly.pdbx_strand_id
1 'polypeptide(L)'
;MDSLEERIAATERRLYAWCREREVTITGDGAISEPDTAALLGLKSTDTLRKAAAEGMDKLPYRKSGNRRWYRLHDIARDMEESYVQP
;
A
#
# COMPACT_ATOMS: atom_id res chain seq x y z
N MET A 1 9.00 -7.59 22.83
CA MET A 1 9.39 -6.39 22.06
C MET A 1 9.10 -6.77 20.64
N ASP A 2 7.97 -6.32 20.09
CA ASP A 2 7.60 -6.69 18.71
C ASP A 2 8.58 -6.03 17.75
N SER A 3 9.26 -6.85 16.95
CA SER A 3 10.15 -6.41 15.90
C SER A 3 9.38 -5.64 14.82
N LEU A 4 10.11 -4.80 14.05
CA LEU A 4 9.52 -4.10 12.90
C LEU A 4 8.86 -5.08 11.92
N GLU A 5 9.51 -6.22 11.66
CA GLU A 5 8.97 -7.29 10.80
C GLU A 5 7.65 -7.87 11.33
N GLU A 6 7.53 -8.09 12.64
CA GLU A 6 6.28 -8.58 13.24
C GLU A 6 5.14 -7.56 13.11
N ARG A 7 5.44 -6.27 13.26
CA ARG A 7 4.49 -5.18 13.04
C ARG A 7 4.06 -5.08 11.57
N ILE A 8 5.02 -5.15 10.63
CA ILE A 8 4.73 -5.15 9.20
C ILE A 8 3.82 -6.31 8.85
N ALA A 9 4.14 -7.53 9.31
CA ALA A 9 3.31 -8.71 9.06
C ALA A 9 1.91 -8.59 9.69
N ALA A 10 1.79 -7.96 10.87
CA ALA A 10 0.50 -7.70 11.50
C ALA A 10 -0.34 -6.69 10.71
N THR A 11 0.28 -5.61 10.23
CA THR A 11 -0.38 -4.59 9.41
C THR A 11 -0.76 -5.14 8.05
N GLU A 12 0.12 -5.89 7.39
CA GLU A 12 -0.18 -6.59 6.14
C GLU A 12 -1.42 -7.49 6.29
N ARG A 13 -1.52 -8.29 7.36
CA ARG A 13 -2.72 -9.11 7.64
C ARG A 13 -4.00 -8.26 7.74
N ARG A 14 -3.94 -7.08 8.35
CA ARG A 14 -5.08 -6.15 8.42
C ARG A 14 -5.43 -5.60 7.05
N LEU A 15 -4.45 -5.28 6.22
CA LEU A 15 -4.69 -4.82 4.84
C LEU A 15 -5.35 -5.91 4.00
N TYR A 16 -4.90 -7.17 4.10
CA TYR A 16 -5.57 -8.30 3.45
C TYR A 16 -7.03 -8.47 3.92
N ALA A 17 -7.29 -8.32 5.21
CA ALA A 17 -8.65 -8.38 5.74
C ALA A 17 -9.52 -7.25 5.15
N TRP A 18 -9.02 -6.01 5.13
CA TRP A 18 -9.69 -4.86 4.54
C TRP A 18 -10.01 -5.09 3.06
N CYS A 19 -9.07 -5.65 2.28
CA CYS A 19 -9.27 -5.97 0.87
C CYS A 19 -10.37 -7.02 0.69
N ARG A 20 -10.36 -8.09 1.51
CA ARG A 20 -11.37 -9.14 1.46
C ARG A 20 -12.78 -8.63 1.79
N GLU A 21 -12.91 -7.80 2.82
CA GLU A 21 -14.19 -7.20 3.22
C GLU A 21 -14.82 -6.33 2.12
N ARG A 22 -13.99 -5.76 1.24
CA ARG A 22 -14.40 -4.83 0.17
C ARG A 22 -14.31 -5.45 -1.22
N GLU A 23 -14.09 -6.76 -1.30
CA GLU A 23 -13.99 -7.50 -2.56
C GLU A 23 -12.92 -6.94 -3.52
N VAL A 24 -11.85 -6.35 -2.96
CA VAL A 24 -10.72 -5.84 -3.72
C VAL A 24 -9.96 -7.01 -4.33
N THR A 25 -9.68 -6.90 -5.63
CA THR A 25 -8.90 -7.92 -6.34
C THR A 25 -7.43 -7.84 -5.95
N ILE A 26 -6.90 -8.93 -5.42
CA ILE A 26 -5.49 -9.08 -5.07
C ILE A 26 -4.83 -10.01 -6.09
N THR A 27 -3.72 -9.58 -6.67
CA THR A 27 -2.95 -10.40 -7.61
C THR A 27 -2.14 -11.48 -6.89
N GLY A 28 -1.65 -12.49 -7.63
CA GLY A 28 -0.90 -13.60 -7.04
C GLY A 28 0.37 -13.20 -6.28
N ASP A 29 0.92 -12.01 -6.55
CA ASP A 29 2.04 -11.43 -5.83
C ASP A 29 1.63 -10.47 -4.69
N GLY A 30 0.37 -10.49 -4.28
CA GLY A 30 -0.14 -9.69 -3.16
C GLY A 30 -0.32 -8.21 -3.46
N ALA A 31 -0.54 -7.84 -4.73
CA ALA A 31 -0.70 -6.45 -5.14
C ALA A 31 -2.15 -6.08 -5.45
N ILE A 32 -2.50 -4.82 -5.21
CA ILE A 32 -3.80 -4.22 -5.53
C ILE A 32 -3.63 -3.08 -6.54
N SER A 33 -4.74 -2.66 -7.14
CA SER A 33 -4.74 -1.62 -8.16
C SER A 33 -4.53 -0.23 -7.56
N GLU A 34 -4.02 0.72 -8.34
CA GLU A 34 -3.84 2.11 -7.92
C GLU A 34 -5.11 2.77 -7.32
N PRO A 35 -6.32 2.63 -7.90
CA PRO A 35 -7.56 3.07 -7.26
C PRO A 35 -7.81 2.46 -5.88
N ASP A 36 -7.59 1.15 -5.73
CA ASP A 36 -7.81 0.45 -4.46
C ASP A 36 -6.79 0.88 -3.41
N THR A 37 -5.54 1.10 -3.81
CA THR A 37 -4.50 1.67 -2.94
C THR A 37 -4.90 3.06 -2.46
N ALA A 38 -5.42 3.92 -3.34
CA ALA A 38 -5.89 5.24 -2.95
C ALA A 38 -7.00 5.15 -1.90
N ALA A 39 -7.98 4.28 -2.13
CA ALA A 39 -9.08 4.04 -1.19
C ALA A 39 -8.59 3.48 0.15
N LEU A 40 -7.66 2.52 0.12
CA LEU A 40 -7.04 1.90 1.30
C LEU A 40 -6.30 2.93 2.16
N LEU A 41 -5.54 3.82 1.52
CA LEU A 41 -4.80 4.90 2.19
C LEU A 41 -5.68 6.11 2.56
N GLY A 42 -6.99 6.06 2.29
CA GLY A 42 -7.92 7.17 2.58
C GLY A 42 -7.68 8.41 1.71
N LEU A 43 -7.01 8.26 0.57
CA LEU A 43 -6.75 9.34 -0.37
C LEU A 43 -7.99 9.62 -1.23
N LYS A 44 -8.23 10.90 -1.52
CA LYS A 44 -9.39 11.34 -2.31
C LYS A 44 -9.30 10.98 -3.78
N SER A 45 -8.10 10.78 -4.32
CA SER A 45 -7.90 10.43 -5.73
C SER A 45 -6.59 9.68 -5.97
N THR A 46 -6.54 8.94 -7.07
CA THR A 46 -5.29 8.32 -7.58
C THR A 46 -4.24 9.35 -7.96
N ASP A 47 -4.66 10.58 -8.30
CA ASP A 47 -3.72 11.62 -8.70
C ASP A 47 -2.87 12.11 -7.53
N THR A 48 -3.38 12.05 -6.29
CA THR A 48 -2.58 12.31 -5.09
C THR A 48 -1.42 11.31 -4.98
N LEU A 49 -1.69 10.01 -5.17
CA LEU A 49 -0.66 8.96 -5.23
C LEU A 49 0.34 9.20 -6.36
N ARG A 50 -0.14 9.58 -7.55
CA ARG A 50 0.73 9.84 -8.71
C ARG A 50 1.64 11.04 -8.50
N LYS A 51 1.10 12.12 -7.93
CA LYS A 51 1.85 13.33 -7.60
C LYS A 51 2.88 13.05 -6.52
N ALA A 52 2.49 12.38 -5.43
CA ALA A 52 3.42 12.04 -4.36
C ALA A 52 4.58 11.16 -4.86
N ALA A 53 4.29 10.20 -5.76
CA ALA A 53 5.33 9.42 -6.43
C ALA A 53 6.19 10.24 -7.42
N ALA A 54 5.61 11.21 -8.12
CA ALA A 54 6.33 12.06 -9.09
C ALA A 54 7.22 13.10 -8.39
N GLU A 55 6.78 13.61 -7.24
CA GLU A 55 7.49 14.57 -6.41
C GLU A 55 8.49 13.89 -5.46
N GLY A 56 8.57 12.55 -5.48
CA GLY A 56 9.46 11.77 -4.62
C GLY A 56 9.11 11.83 -3.14
N MET A 57 7.89 12.25 -2.81
CA MET A 57 7.38 12.33 -1.44
C MET A 57 6.88 10.96 -0.94
N ASP A 58 6.39 10.13 -1.85
CA ASP A 58 5.93 8.78 -1.55
C ASP A 58 7.03 7.77 -1.90
N LYS A 59 7.45 6.99 -0.90
CA LYS A 59 8.45 5.93 -1.08
C LYS A 59 7.83 4.62 -1.51
N LEU A 60 6.50 4.56 -1.62
CA LEU A 60 5.79 3.33 -1.89
C LEU A 60 6.16 2.74 -3.28
N PRO A 61 6.86 1.60 -3.32
CA PRO A 61 7.21 0.92 -4.56
C PRO A 61 5.94 0.49 -5.30
N TYR A 62 5.99 0.61 -6.63
CA TYR A 62 4.91 0.11 -7.49
C TYR A 62 5.47 -0.57 -8.73
N ARG A 63 4.73 -1.57 -9.22
CA ARG A 63 4.97 -2.18 -10.54
C ARG A 63 4.01 -1.57 -11.56
N LYS A 64 4.49 -1.37 -12.79
CA LYS A 64 3.65 -0.99 -13.93
C LYS A 64 3.27 -2.22 -14.75
N SER A 65 2.01 -2.28 -15.17
CA SER A 65 1.53 -3.23 -16.17
C SER A 65 0.64 -2.47 -17.15
N GLY A 66 1.16 -2.24 -18.36
CA GLY A 66 0.62 -1.24 -19.28
C GLY A 66 0.60 0.15 -18.64
N ASN A 67 -0.55 0.83 -18.71
CA ASN A 67 -0.75 2.15 -18.08
C ASN A 67 -1.25 2.07 -16.63
N ARG A 68 -1.30 0.87 -16.02
CA ARG A 68 -1.79 0.67 -14.66
C ARG A 68 -0.63 0.47 -13.69
N ARG A 69 -0.73 1.07 -12.50
CA ARG A 69 0.18 0.82 -11.38
C ARG A 69 -0.45 -0.16 -10.41
N TRP A 70 0.39 -1.00 -9.82
CA TRP A 70 0.02 -2.00 -8.84
C TRP A 70 0.95 -1.91 -7.64
N TYR A 71 0.38 -2.02 -6.45
CA TYR A 71 1.06 -1.78 -5.18
C TYR A 71 0.92 -3.01 -4.29
N ARG A 72 2.02 -3.52 -3.76
CA ARG A 72 1.99 -4.70 -2.88
C ARG A 72 1.52 -4.31 -1.50
N LEU A 73 0.64 -5.13 -0.92
CA LEU A 73 0.17 -4.93 0.44
C LEU A 73 1.32 -4.97 1.46
N HIS A 74 2.32 -5.82 1.22
CA HIS A 74 3.54 -5.86 2.03
C HIS A 74 4.30 -4.53 2.02
N ASP A 75 4.49 -3.94 0.84
CA ASP A 75 5.22 -2.67 0.72
C ASP A 75 4.42 -1.51 1.32
N ILE A 76 3.09 -1.53 1.20
CA ILE A 76 2.21 -0.56 1.88
C ILE A 76 2.33 -0.70 3.40
N ALA A 77 2.29 -1.93 3.91
CA ALA A 77 2.44 -2.18 5.34
C ALA A 77 3.81 -1.73 5.86
N ARG A 78 4.88 -1.99 5.10
CA ARG A 78 6.22 -1.49 5.42
C ARG A 78 6.25 0.03 5.50
N ASP A 79 5.76 0.72 4.47
CA ASP A 79 5.77 2.19 4.43
C ASP A 79 4.97 2.81 5.58
N MET A 80 3.80 2.26 5.90
CA MET A 80 3.00 2.68 7.05
C MET A 80 3.81 2.53 8.35
N GLU A 81 4.35 1.34 8.61
CA GLU A 81 5.07 1.05 9.86
C GLU A 81 6.40 1.81 9.96
N GLU A 82 7.09 2.11 8.86
CA GLU A 82 8.30 2.93 8.85
C GLU A 82 7.97 4.41 9.07
N SER A 83 6.87 4.90 8.49
CA SER A 83 6.42 6.29 8.63
C SER A 83 5.88 6.61 10.02
N TYR A 84 5.24 5.66 10.70
CA TYR A 84 4.79 5.80 12.10
C TYR A 84 5.96 5.88 13.10
N VAL A 85 7.19 5.52 12.71
CA VAL A 85 8.37 5.48 13.60
C VAL A 85 9.19 6.79 13.53
N GLN A 86 8.63 7.86 12.96
CA GLN A 86 9.31 9.17 12.99
C GLN A 86 8.92 9.98 14.26
N PRO A 87 9.88 10.31 15.14
CA PRO A 87 9.68 11.19 16.30
C PRO A 87 9.51 12.67 15.91
#